data_AF-A0A5A9EWK9-F1
#
_entry.id   AF-A0A5A9EWK9-F1
#
_cell.length_a   1.000
_cell.length_b   1.000
_cell.length_c   1.000
_cell.angle_alpha   90.00
_cell.angle_beta   90.00
_cell.angle_gamma   90.00
#
_symmetry.space_group_name_H-M   'P 1'
#
loop_
_entity.id
_entity.type
_entity.pdbx_description
1 polymer ?
#
loop_
_entity_poly.entity_id
_entity_poly.type
_entity_poly.pdbx_seq_one_letter_code
_entity_poly.pdbx_strand_id
1 'polypeptide(L)'
;MLKYSPRAVPGLVRILKRYNEITIFVEDATYKNMYQIYFERMLKGRINVRSIFPLNGREKVIEAAKSGRYKRYDPCFFLIDGDLDILRGIDCPPHEGLIRLSVYCSENLLFCEQAAIELAFESSPDMSKSEISKKINFKTWRKEIIRKLKPLFISYAAAQHFKVTVQTVSLNAHVFLEGSGSERVLSERKISEKIRQVEAEILKKTTLPELNRFKKSIDGKISTNNLGSTNYFSGKTYLMPLLYNHLRGKTDFSDKEAAMKLRLARYASFEIDGNLTRRVEEVVSNIEKKRSAARCE
;
A
#
# COMPACT_ATOMS: atom_id res chain seq x y z
N MET A 1 -12.68 -18.71 8.68
CA MET A 1 -12.85 -17.32 9.19
C MET A 1 -14.26 -16.86 8.84
N LEU A 2 -15.11 -16.58 9.84
CA LEU A 2 -16.49 -16.16 9.61
C LEU A 2 -16.51 -14.81 8.87
N LYS A 3 -17.13 -14.78 7.69
CA LYS A 3 -17.29 -13.56 6.89
C LYS A 3 -18.56 -12.86 7.37
N TYR A 4 -18.40 -11.88 8.25
CA TYR A 4 -19.53 -11.12 8.78
C TYR A 4 -20.18 -10.28 7.68
N SER A 5 -21.52 -10.22 7.68
CA SER A 5 -22.24 -9.34 6.77
C SER A 5 -21.93 -7.87 7.10
N PRO A 6 -21.99 -6.95 6.12
CA PRO A 6 -21.78 -5.52 6.38
C PRO A 6 -22.68 -4.96 7.49
N ARG A 7 -23.90 -5.53 7.66
CA ARG A 7 -24.85 -5.17 8.72
C ARG A 7 -24.37 -5.55 10.12
N ALA A 8 -23.51 -6.56 10.25
CA ALA A 8 -22.98 -7.04 11.52
C ALA A 8 -21.75 -6.24 12.00
N VAL A 9 -21.12 -5.44 11.13
CA VAL A 9 -19.91 -4.67 11.46
C VAL A 9 -20.11 -3.73 12.66
N PRO A 10 -21.19 -2.93 12.76
CA PRO A 10 -21.41 -2.08 13.94
C PRO A 10 -21.54 -2.86 15.25
N GLY A 11 -22.20 -4.02 15.22
CA GLY A 11 -22.31 -4.91 16.38
C GLY A 11 -20.96 -5.48 16.80
N LEU A 12 -20.15 -5.89 15.83
CA LEU A 12 -18.79 -6.39 16.07
C LEU A 12 -17.88 -5.28 16.64
N VAL A 13 -17.96 -4.06 16.10
CA VAL A 13 -17.23 -2.89 16.64
C VAL A 13 -17.62 -2.66 18.10
N ARG A 14 -18.91 -2.70 18.43
CA ARG A 14 -19.38 -2.54 19.81
C ARG A 14 -18.81 -3.59 20.76
N ILE A 15 -18.81 -4.87 20.35
CA ILE A 15 -18.28 -5.96 21.17
C ILE A 15 -16.76 -5.80 21.38
N LEU A 16 -16.04 -5.43 20.33
CA LEU A 16 -14.59 -5.35 20.34
C LEU A 16 -14.03 -4.01 20.83
N LYS A 17 -14.87 -2.98 21.02
CA LYS A 17 -14.44 -1.65 21.50
C LYS A 17 -13.70 -1.73 22.84
N ARG A 18 -14.05 -2.67 23.73
CA ARG A 18 -13.33 -2.87 24.99
C ARG A 18 -11.87 -3.33 24.81
N TYR A 19 -11.53 -3.86 23.64
CA TYR A 19 -10.18 -4.29 23.28
C TYR A 19 -9.48 -3.31 22.31
N ASN A 20 -10.21 -2.31 21.82
CA ASN A 20 -9.75 -1.34 20.83
C ASN A 20 -9.97 0.09 21.35
N GLU A 21 -8.88 0.75 21.70
CA GLU A 21 -8.93 2.14 22.14
C GLU A 21 -9.17 3.07 20.94
N ILE A 22 -8.59 2.71 19.78
CA ILE A 22 -8.90 3.32 18.48
C ILE A 22 -9.60 2.28 17.59
N THR A 23 -10.67 2.70 16.90
CA THR A 23 -11.35 1.88 15.90
C THR A 23 -10.83 2.20 14.51
N ILE A 24 -10.26 1.21 13.81
CA ILE A 24 -9.69 1.43 12.46
C ILE A 24 -10.54 0.69 11.42
N PHE A 25 -11.07 1.44 10.47
CA PHE A 25 -11.79 0.94 9.31
C PHE A 25 -10.89 0.99 8.07
N VAL A 26 -10.90 -0.08 7.27
CA VAL A 26 -10.08 -0.22 6.05
C VAL A 26 -10.94 -0.67 4.88
N GLU A 27 -10.44 -0.55 3.65
CA GLU A 27 -11.16 -1.00 2.46
C GLU A 27 -11.30 -2.53 2.41
N ASP A 28 -10.17 -3.24 2.49
CA ASP A 28 -10.08 -4.66 2.17
C ASP A 28 -10.10 -5.57 3.41
N ALA A 29 -10.75 -6.73 3.29
CA ALA A 29 -10.80 -7.75 4.34
C ALA A 29 -9.60 -8.71 4.33
N THR A 30 -8.74 -8.63 3.32
CA THR A 30 -7.56 -9.49 3.18
C THR A 30 -6.41 -8.98 4.03
N TYR A 31 -5.60 -9.90 4.56
CA TYR A 31 -4.40 -9.59 5.34
C TYR A 31 -4.64 -8.67 6.56
N LYS A 32 -5.77 -8.80 7.27
CA LYS A 32 -6.04 -8.03 8.50
C LYS A 32 -4.90 -8.08 9.52
N ASN A 33 -4.25 -9.24 9.65
CA ASN A 33 -3.14 -9.43 10.58
C ASN A 33 -1.92 -8.57 10.20
N MET A 34 -1.73 -8.26 8.91
CA MET A 34 -0.69 -7.31 8.46
C MET A 34 -0.95 -5.93 9.04
N TYR A 35 -2.17 -5.42 8.90
CA TYR A 35 -2.56 -4.14 9.50
C TYR A 35 -2.41 -4.15 11.01
N GLN A 36 -2.86 -5.22 11.69
CA GLN A 36 -2.73 -5.33 13.12
C GLN A 36 -1.26 -5.24 13.57
N ILE A 37 -0.36 -6.04 12.98
CA ILE A 37 1.08 -6.00 13.29
C ILE A 37 1.65 -4.59 13.02
N TYR A 38 1.29 -3.98 11.89
CA TYR A 38 1.78 -2.65 11.51
C TYR A 38 1.36 -1.57 12.51
N PHE A 39 0.07 -1.50 12.85
CA PHE A 39 -0.46 -0.52 13.80
C PHE A 39 0.02 -0.79 15.23
N GLU A 40 0.07 -2.05 15.69
CA GLU A 40 0.62 -2.38 17.01
C GLU A 40 2.07 -1.90 17.15
N ARG A 41 2.90 -2.07 16.12
CA ARG A 41 4.29 -1.56 16.11
C ARG A 41 4.35 -0.03 16.08
N MET A 42 3.52 0.62 15.26
CA MET A 42 3.49 2.08 15.16
C MET A 42 3.07 2.72 16.50
N LEU A 43 2.11 2.10 17.19
CA LEU A 43 1.58 2.61 18.45
C LEU A 43 2.50 2.31 19.65
N LYS A 44 3.44 1.36 19.53
CA LYS A 44 4.42 0.99 20.56
C LYS A 44 3.78 0.68 21.93
N GLY A 45 2.59 0.07 21.91
CA GLY A 45 1.85 -0.27 23.13
C GLY A 45 1.25 0.92 23.90
N ARG A 46 1.39 2.16 23.40
CA ARG A 46 0.72 3.35 23.99
C ARG A 46 -0.79 3.22 23.93
N ILE A 47 -1.28 2.61 22.84
CA ILE A 47 -2.68 2.41 22.56
C ILE A 47 -2.92 0.99 22.04
N ASN A 48 -3.97 0.35 22.51
CA ASN A 48 -4.35 -1.00 22.15
C ASN A 48 -5.28 -1.02 20.92
N VAL A 49 -4.85 -1.71 19.86
CA VAL A 49 -5.63 -1.98 18.65
C VAL A 49 -5.53 -3.46 18.32
N ARG A 50 -6.51 -4.23 18.79
CA ARG A 50 -6.60 -5.70 18.60
C ARG A 50 -7.35 -6.11 17.35
N SER A 51 -8.06 -5.20 16.70
CA SER A 51 -8.91 -5.54 15.56
C SER A 51 -9.06 -4.39 14.56
N ILE A 52 -9.09 -4.76 13.28
CA ILE A 52 -9.29 -3.86 12.14
C ILE A 52 -10.58 -4.26 11.41
N PHE A 53 -11.38 -3.27 11.01
CA PHE A 53 -12.73 -3.47 10.48
C PHE A 53 -12.80 -3.16 8.99
N PRO A 54 -12.80 -4.16 8.10
CA PRO A 54 -12.93 -3.91 6.67
C PRO A 54 -14.37 -3.51 6.31
N LEU A 55 -14.51 -2.56 5.38
CA LEU A 55 -15.80 -2.12 4.88
C LEU A 55 -16.09 -2.58 3.44
N ASN A 56 -15.16 -3.29 2.80
CA ASN A 56 -15.27 -3.88 1.45
C ASN A 56 -15.43 -2.83 0.35
N GLY A 57 -14.45 -1.94 0.25
CA GLY A 57 -14.29 -0.96 -0.83
C GLY A 57 -14.22 0.50 -0.35
N ARG A 58 -13.47 1.29 -1.10
CA ARG A 58 -13.26 2.73 -0.92
C ARG A 58 -14.53 3.53 -0.64
N GLU A 59 -15.55 3.37 -1.46
CA GLU A 59 -16.79 4.17 -1.37
C GLU A 59 -17.48 3.97 -0.02
N LYS A 60 -17.50 2.73 0.48
CA LYS A 60 -18.10 2.40 1.78
C LYS A 60 -17.30 2.96 2.95
N VAL A 61 -15.98 3.02 2.83
CA VAL A 61 -15.12 3.66 3.84
C VAL A 61 -15.38 5.16 3.89
N ILE A 62 -15.47 5.82 2.73
CA ILE A 62 -15.79 7.25 2.64
C ILE A 62 -17.20 7.56 3.15
N GLU A 63 -18.20 6.76 2.78
CA GLU A 63 -19.57 6.88 3.27
C GLU A 63 -19.63 6.70 4.79
N ALA A 64 -18.93 5.68 5.32
CA ALA A 64 -18.87 5.41 6.75
C ALA A 64 -18.27 6.58 7.53
N ALA A 65 -17.20 7.20 7.00
CA ALA A 65 -16.59 8.40 7.57
C ALA A 65 -17.62 9.54 7.64
N LYS A 66 -18.27 9.86 6.51
CA LYS A 66 -19.17 11.02 6.39
C LYS A 66 -20.51 10.85 7.11
N SER A 67 -21.05 9.65 7.18
CA SER A 67 -22.39 9.39 7.72
C SER A 67 -22.53 9.64 9.22
N GLY A 68 -21.42 9.76 9.95
CA GLY A 68 -21.43 9.89 11.42
C GLY A 68 -21.88 8.63 12.16
N ARG A 69 -22.20 7.54 11.45
CA ARG A 69 -22.68 6.26 12.01
C ARG A 69 -21.77 5.72 13.12
N TYR A 70 -20.47 6.00 13.02
CA TYR A 70 -19.44 5.51 13.92
C TYR A 70 -18.89 6.53 14.92
N LYS A 71 -19.44 7.77 15.01
CA LYS A 71 -19.00 8.80 15.98
C LYS A 71 -18.99 8.28 17.42
N ARG A 72 -19.96 7.45 17.79
CA ARG A 72 -20.04 6.81 19.11
C ARG A 72 -18.85 5.89 19.46
N TYR A 73 -18.02 5.54 18.48
CA TYR A 73 -16.84 4.71 18.65
C TYR A 73 -15.54 5.50 18.56
N ASP A 74 -15.63 6.84 18.59
CA ASP A 74 -14.46 7.69 18.60
C ASP A 74 -13.54 7.34 19.78
N PRO A 75 -12.22 7.45 19.59
CA PRO A 75 -11.54 7.84 18.35
C PRO A 75 -11.59 6.73 17.27
N CYS A 76 -11.83 7.12 16.02
CA CYS A 76 -11.84 6.20 14.89
C CYS A 76 -11.14 6.75 13.63
N PHE A 77 -10.63 5.84 12.81
CA PHE A 77 -9.98 6.13 11.54
C PHE A 77 -10.63 5.38 10.39
N PHE A 78 -10.66 6.02 9.24
CA PHE A 78 -11.09 5.45 7.98
C PHE A 78 -9.91 5.52 7.03
N LEU A 79 -9.32 4.38 6.69
CA LEU A 79 -8.16 4.29 5.83
C LEU A 79 -8.58 3.87 4.42
N ILE A 80 -8.17 4.66 3.43
CA ILE A 80 -8.35 4.37 2.01
C ILE A 80 -7.00 4.33 1.28
N ASP A 81 -6.92 3.51 0.24
CA ASP A 81 -5.75 3.35 -0.61
C ASP A 81 -5.53 4.60 -1.51
N GLY A 82 -4.28 4.84 -1.89
CA GLY A 82 -3.91 5.97 -2.75
C GLY A 82 -4.27 5.75 -4.23
N ASP A 83 -4.27 4.49 -4.68
CA ASP A 83 -4.52 4.05 -6.06
C ASP A 83 -3.80 4.91 -7.12
N LEU A 84 -4.39 5.10 -8.29
CA LEU A 84 -3.91 6.03 -9.31
C LEU A 84 -4.26 7.49 -8.98
N ASP A 85 -5.06 7.76 -7.94
CA ASP A 85 -5.40 9.12 -7.53
C ASP A 85 -4.17 9.90 -7.08
N ILE A 86 -3.21 9.23 -6.41
CA ILE A 86 -1.93 9.84 -6.03
C ILE A 86 -1.11 10.28 -7.25
N LEU A 87 -1.12 9.52 -8.35
CA LEU A 87 -0.44 9.90 -9.60
C LEU A 87 -1.16 11.04 -10.31
N ARG A 88 -2.50 11.07 -10.23
CA ARG A 88 -3.33 12.10 -10.84
C ARG A 88 -3.30 13.41 -10.05
N GLY A 89 -2.84 13.37 -8.80
CA GLY A 89 -2.86 14.52 -7.89
C GLY A 89 -4.28 14.91 -7.51
N ILE A 90 -5.17 13.92 -7.37
CA ILE A 90 -6.52 14.13 -6.87
C ILE A 90 -6.45 14.22 -5.36
N ASP A 91 -7.07 15.21 -4.72
CA ASP A 91 -7.05 15.34 -3.27
C ASP A 91 -7.87 14.27 -2.54
N CYS A 92 -7.49 14.01 -1.29
CA CYS A 92 -8.31 13.15 -0.42
C CYS A 92 -9.63 13.87 -0.13
N PRO A 93 -10.78 13.18 -0.16
CA PRO A 93 -12.05 13.78 0.25
C PRO A 93 -11.94 14.39 1.66
N PRO A 94 -12.39 15.64 1.87
CA PRO A 94 -12.21 16.31 3.16
C PRO A 94 -13.06 15.64 4.23
N HIS A 95 -12.42 15.05 5.23
CA HIS A 95 -13.06 14.55 6.45
C HIS A 95 -12.03 14.30 7.56
N GLU A 96 -12.31 14.73 8.78
CA GLU A 96 -11.35 14.67 9.91
C GLU A 96 -10.88 13.25 10.21
N GLY A 97 -11.77 12.25 10.18
CA GLY A 97 -11.41 10.84 10.43
C GLY A 97 -10.89 10.07 9.21
N LEU A 98 -10.91 10.64 8.00
CA LEU A 98 -10.52 9.95 6.77
C LEU A 98 -9.04 10.19 6.47
N ILE A 99 -8.29 9.11 6.31
CA ILE A 99 -6.88 9.10 5.95
C ILE A 99 -6.77 8.35 4.62
N ARG A 100 -6.20 9.00 3.62
CA ARG A 100 -5.74 8.31 2.40
C ARG A 100 -4.25 8.08 2.50
N LEU A 101 -3.83 6.87 2.15
CA LEU A 101 -2.43 6.53 2.03
C LEU A 101 -1.74 7.43 0.98
N SER A 102 -0.52 7.86 1.30
CA SER A 102 0.37 8.58 0.38
C SER A 102 1.08 7.64 -0.60
N VAL A 103 0.72 6.35 -0.56
CA VAL A 103 1.21 5.25 -1.39
C VAL A 103 0.02 4.53 -2.03
N TYR A 104 0.30 3.77 -3.09
CA TYR A 104 -0.73 3.17 -3.96
C TYR A 104 -1.70 2.33 -3.15
N CYS A 105 -1.23 1.39 -2.34
CA CYS A 105 -2.07 0.62 -1.44
C CYS A 105 -1.32 0.26 -0.15
N SER A 106 -2.02 -0.32 0.81
CA SER A 106 -1.42 -0.73 2.09
C SER A 106 -0.21 -1.66 1.99
N GLU A 107 -0.12 -2.54 0.99
CA GLU A 107 1.05 -3.40 0.80
C GLU A 107 2.32 -2.61 0.46
N ASN A 108 2.20 -1.38 -0.06
CA ASN A 108 3.35 -0.51 -0.27
C ASN A 108 4.03 -0.14 1.05
N LEU A 109 3.31 -0.11 2.18
CA LEU A 109 3.87 0.14 3.51
C LEU A 109 4.88 -0.93 3.94
N LEU A 110 4.85 -2.11 3.31
CA LEU A 110 5.76 -3.22 3.60
C LEU A 110 7.04 -3.17 2.76
N PHE A 111 7.09 -2.33 1.73
CA PHE A 111 8.15 -2.35 0.72
C PHE A 111 9.33 -1.46 1.15
N CYS A 112 10.14 -1.93 2.09
CA CYS A 112 11.42 -1.30 2.44
C CYS A 112 12.59 -2.30 2.49
N GLU A 113 13.78 -1.76 2.27
CA GLU A 113 15.04 -2.50 2.26
C GLU A 113 15.30 -3.21 3.59
N GLN A 114 15.11 -2.52 4.72
CA GLN A 114 15.32 -3.12 6.04
C GLN A 114 14.43 -4.35 6.24
N ALA A 115 13.14 -4.26 5.92
CA ALA A 115 12.24 -5.39 6.09
C ALA A 115 12.61 -6.58 5.19
N ALA A 116 13.06 -6.32 3.96
CA ALA A 116 13.55 -7.36 3.06
C ALA A 116 14.82 -8.04 3.59
N ILE A 117 15.75 -7.28 4.17
CA ILE A 117 16.99 -7.81 4.76
C ILE A 117 16.69 -8.65 6.01
N GLU A 118 15.86 -8.15 6.94
CA GLU A 118 15.48 -8.90 8.14
C GLU A 118 14.78 -10.21 7.78
N LEU A 119 13.85 -10.15 6.82
CA LEU A 119 13.13 -11.33 6.35
C LEU A 119 14.08 -12.39 5.76
N ALA A 120 15.02 -11.96 4.92
CA ALA A 120 16.01 -12.84 4.34
C ALA A 120 16.96 -13.40 5.41
N PHE A 121 17.36 -12.59 6.38
CA PHE A 121 18.24 -13.00 7.48
C PHE A 121 17.62 -14.10 8.33
N GLU A 122 16.34 -13.98 8.66
CA GLU A 122 15.58 -15.03 9.35
C GLU A 122 15.52 -16.35 8.56
N SER A 123 15.73 -16.31 7.23
CA SER A 123 15.65 -17.48 6.35
C SER A 123 17.00 -18.02 5.89
N SER A 124 18.10 -17.29 6.10
CA SER A 124 19.46 -17.67 5.70
C SER A 124 20.38 -17.69 6.93
N PRO A 125 20.39 -18.79 7.71
CA PRO A 125 21.08 -18.86 9.01
C PRO A 125 22.59 -18.66 8.93
N ASP A 126 23.19 -19.02 7.78
CA ASP A 126 24.64 -18.97 7.58
C ASP A 126 25.12 -17.64 6.96
N MET A 127 24.22 -16.66 6.78
CA MET A 127 24.54 -15.38 6.16
C MET A 127 24.36 -14.21 7.13
N SER A 128 25.33 -13.30 7.15
CA SER A 128 25.19 -12.02 7.86
C SER A 128 24.25 -11.05 7.10
N LYS A 129 23.66 -10.09 7.83
CA LYS A 129 22.84 -9.01 7.23
C LYS A 129 23.60 -8.20 6.18
N SER A 130 24.92 -8.04 6.34
CA SER A 130 25.77 -7.33 5.38
C SER A 130 25.88 -8.09 4.05
N GLU A 131 26.09 -9.41 4.11
CA GLU A 131 26.13 -10.27 2.92
C GLU A 131 24.77 -10.32 2.23
N ILE A 132 23.69 -10.44 3.00
CA ILE A 132 22.32 -10.41 2.49
C ILE A 132 22.02 -9.09 1.78
N SER A 133 22.36 -7.95 2.39
CA SER A 133 22.18 -6.62 1.80
C SER A 133 22.90 -6.51 0.45
N LYS A 134 24.15 -6.98 0.38
CA LYS A 134 24.93 -7.03 -0.87
C LYS A 134 24.30 -7.95 -1.93
N LYS A 135 23.84 -9.15 -1.55
CA LYS A 135 23.21 -10.12 -2.48
C LYS A 135 21.87 -9.61 -3.01
N ILE A 136 21.03 -9.05 -2.14
CA ILE A 136 19.74 -8.48 -2.54
C ILE A 136 19.96 -7.22 -3.36
N ASN A 137 20.94 -6.37 -3.03
CA ASN A 137 21.22 -5.11 -3.73
C ASN A 137 19.92 -4.31 -3.99
N PHE A 138 19.15 -4.11 -2.92
CA PHE A 138 17.76 -3.65 -3.00
C PHE A 138 17.65 -2.30 -3.72
N LYS A 139 18.57 -1.37 -3.44
CA LYS A 139 18.60 -0.04 -4.09
C LYS A 139 18.72 -0.13 -5.61
N THR A 140 19.61 -0.97 -6.13
CA THR A 140 19.82 -1.12 -7.58
C THR A 140 18.63 -1.82 -8.22
N TRP A 141 18.18 -2.91 -7.61
CA TRP A 141 17.00 -3.65 -8.07
C TRP A 141 15.74 -2.77 -8.09
N ARG A 142 15.51 -1.95 -7.06
CA ARG A 142 14.40 -1.00 -6.99
C ARG A 142 14.47 0.04 -8.11
N LYS A 143 15.66 0.58 -8.42
CA LYS A 143 15.84 1.52 -9.54
C LYS A 143 15.41 0.91 -10.88
N GLU A 144 15.75 -0.36 -11.12
CA GLU A 144 15.32 -1.08 -12.32
C GLU A 144 13.80 -1.26 -12.39
N ILE A 145 13.16 -1.60 -11.27
CA ILE A 145 11.68 -1.66 -11.18
C ILE A 145 11.07 -0.30 -11.53
N ILE A 146 11.59 0.78 -10.96
CA ILE A 146 11.11 2.15 -11.24
C ILE A 146 11.26 2.49 -12.71
N ARG A 147 12.43 2.27 -13.29
CA ARG A 147 12.72 2.55 -14.70
C ARG A 147 11.73 1.84 -15.62
N LYS A 148 11.44 0.56 -15.35
CA LYS A 148 10.57 -0.27 -16.20
C LYS A 148 9.08 -0.02 -15.98
N LEU A 149 8.63 0.12 -14.72
CA LEU A 149 7.20 0.22 -14.41
C LEU A 149 6.65 1.65 -14.46
N LYS A 150 7.48 2.68 -14.30
CA LYS A 150 7.02 4.08 -14.28
C LYS A 150 6.22 4.45 -15.54
N PRO A 151 6.70 4.19 -16.78
CA PRO A 151 5.94 4.52 -17.98
C PRO A 151 4.59 3.79 -18.04
N LEU A 152 4.54 2.53 -17.60
CA LEU A 152 3.32 1.72 -17.57
C LEU A 152 2.25 2.33 -16.65
N PHE A 153 2.64 2.68 -15.42
CA PHE A 153 1.70 3.27 -14.45
C PHE A 153 1.25 4.68 -14.85
N ILE A 154 2.08 5.45 -15.55
CA ILE A 154 1.67 6.72 -16.17
C ILE A 154 0.59 6.45 -17.22
N SER A 155 0.74 5.45 -18.09
CA SER A 155 -0.28 5.09 -19.08
C SER A 155 -1.56 4.55 -18.44
N TYR A 156 -1.46 3.83 -17.31
CA TYR A 156 -2.65 3.42 -16.53
C TYR A 156 -3.39 4.62 -15.92
N ALA A 157 -2.67 5.60 -15.35
CA ALA A 157 -3.28 6.83 -14.84
C ALA A 157 -3.98 7.60 -15.98
N ALA A 158 -3.38 7.64 -17.18
CA ALA A 158 -3.99 8.23 -18.36
C ALA A 158 -5.26 7.47 -18.78
N ALA A 159 -5.24 6.14 -18.82
CA ALA A 159 -6.42 5.33 -19.13
C ALA A 159 -7.58 5.64 -18.17
N GLN A 160 -7.31 5.75 -16.87
CA GLN A 160 -8.33 6.11 -15.88
C GLN A 160 -8.83 7.55 -16.07
N HIS A 161 -7.95 8.51 -16.37
CA HIS A 161 -8.32 9.91 -16.62
C HIS A 161 -9.25 10.05 -17.84
N PHE A 162 -8.92 9.39 -18.95
CA PHE A 162 -9.72 9.38 -20.18
C PHE A 162 -10.88 8.37 -20.14
N LYS A 163 -11.15 7.76 -18.97
CA LYS A 163 -12.25 6.81 -18.72
C LYS A 163 -12.28 5.66 -19.72
N VAL A 164 -11.11 5.11 -20.04
CA VAL A 164 -10.97 3.98 -20.96
C VAL A 164 -11.01 2.68 -20.19
N THR A 165 -11.93 1.80 -20.59
CA THR A 165 -12.10 0.47 -20.00
C THR A 165 -11.05 -0.49 -20.52
N VAL A 166 -9.78 -0.26 -20.19
CA VAL A 166 -8.71 -1.26 -20.38
C VAL A 166 -8.55 -2.02 -19.07
N GLN A 167 -8.40 -3.35 -19.14
CA GLN A 167 -7.97 -4.12 -17.97
C GLN A 167 -6.56 -3.67 -17.60
N THR A 168 -6.46 -2.79 -16.60
CA THR A 168 -5.22 -2.20 -16.09
C THR A 168 -4.97 -2.59 -14.63
N VAL A 169 -6.04 -2.70 -13.84
CA VAL A 169 -5.97 -2.81 -12.36
C VAL A 169 -5.87 -4.25 -11.84
N SER A 170 -6.02 -5.26 -12.70
CA SER A 170 -6.04 -6.68 -12.30
C SER A 170 -4.90 -7.51 -12.88
N LEU A 171 -3.98 -6.90 -13.62
CA LEU A 171 -2.81 -7.60 -14.16
C LEU A 171 -1.73 -7.73 -13.07
N ASN A 172 -1.35 -8.96 -12.79
CA ASN A 172 -0.26 -9.29 -11.88
C ASN A 172 1.09 -9.14 -12.60
N ALA A 173 2.11 -8.65 -11.91
CA ALA A 173 3.47 -8.49 -12.44
C ALA A 173 4.03 -9.75 -13.12
N HIS A 174 3.60 -10.95 -12.72
CA HIS A 174 4.04 -12.21 -13.34
C HIS A 174 3.89 -12.26 -14.85
N VAL A 175 2.89 -11.58 -15.43
CA VAL A 175 2.71 -11.56 -16.90
C VAL A 175 3.85 -10.84 -17.60
N PHE A 176 4.48 -9.88 -16.94
CA PHE A 176 5.59 -9.08 -17.45
C PHE A 176 6.95 -9.70 -17.16
N LEU A 177 7.00 -10.85 -16.49
CA LEU A 177 8.26 -11.53 -16.20
C LEU A 177 8.74 -12.35 -17.40
N GLU A 178 10.06 -12.40 -17.58
CA GLU A 178 10.77 -13.32 -18.47
C GLU A 178 11.89 -14.03 -17.72
N GLY A 179 12.39 -15.14 -18.29
CA GLY A 179 13.34 -16.04 -17.63
C GLY A 179 12.68 -17.24 -16.94
N SER A 180 13.50 -18.09 -16.35
CA SER A 180 13.10 -19.34 -15.69
C SER A 180 13.36 -19.28 -14.18
N GLY A 181 12.61 -20.09 -13.41
CA GLY A 181 12.81 -20.23 -11.97
C GLY A 181 12.76 -18.92 -11.18
N SER A 182 13.74 -18.74 -10.31
CA SER A 182 13.88 -17.59 -9.41
C SER A 182 14.64 -16.40 -10.01
N GLU A 183 15.15 -16.54 -11.25
CA GLU A 183 15.86 -15.47 -11.97
C GLU A 183 14.94 -14.61 -12.84
N ARG A 184 13.62 -14.72 -12.64
CA ARG A 184 12.63 -13.99 -13.42
C ARG A 184 12.76 -12.48 -13.23
N VAL A 185 12.91 -11.76 -14.34
CA VAL A 185 13.03 -10.30 -14.38
C VAL A 185 11.92 -9.66 -15.20
N LEU A 186 11.68 -8.37 -14.99
CA LEU A 186 10.73 -7.60 -15.80
C LEU A 186 11.22 -7.48 -17.25
N SER A 187 10.41 -7.94 -18.20
CA SER A 187 10.62 -7.85 -19.63
C SER A 187 10.24 -6.47 -20.16
N GLU A 188 11.21 -5.74 -20.71
CA GLU A 188 10.95 -4.43 -21.33
C GLU A 188 10.02 -4.55 -22.54
N ARG A 189 10.15 -5.64 -23.30
CA ARG A 189 9.30 -5.92 -24.46
C ARG A 189 7.84 -6.04 -24.05
N LYS A 190 7.53 -6.91 -23.09
CA LYS A 190 6.15 -7.14 -22.64
C LYS A 190 5.52 -5.88 -22.02
N ILE A 191 6.30 -5.11 -21.27
CA ILE A 191 5.84 -3.84 -20.70
C ILE A 191 5.54 -2.83 -21.82
N SER A 192 6.44 -2.69 -22.79
CA SER A 192 6.28 -1.77 -23.93
C SER A 192 5.07 -2.14 -24.80
N GLU A 193 4.86 -3.43 -25.04
CA GLU A 193 3.66 -3.95 -25.73
C GLU A 193 2.38 -3.57 -24.98
N LYS A 194 2.37 -3.73 -23.65
CA LYS A 194 1.21 -3.34 -22.84
C LYS A 194 0.96 -1.84 -22.85
N ILE A 195 2.02 -1.03 -22.79
CA ILE A 195 1.90 0.43 -22.92
C ILE A 195 1.26 0.80 -24.25
N ARG A 196 1.75 0.25 -25.37
CA ARG A 196 1.18 0.48 -26.70
C ARG A 196 -0.29 0.07 -26.77
N GLN A 197 -0.65 -1.08 -26.19
CA GLN A 197 -2.03 -1.54 -26.12
C GLN A 197 -2.93 -0.54 -25.37
N VAL A 198 -2.51 -0.09 -24.20
CA VAL A 198 -3.27 0.87 -23.38
C VAL A 198 -3.41 2.19 -24.11
N GLU A 199 -2.33 2.70 -24.70
CA GLU A 199 -2.32 3.98 -25.39
C GLU A 199 -3.14 3.98 -26.67
N ALA A 200 -3.14 2.87 -27.42
CA ALA A 200 -4.01 2.70 -28.58
C ALA A 200 -5.50 2.83 -28.20
N GLU A 201 -5.92 2.27 -27.06
CA GLU A 201 -7.29 2.42 -26.56
C GLU A 201 -7.60 3.85 -26.10
N ILE A 202 -6.61 4.55 -25.50
CA ILE A 202 -6.75 5.95 -25.12
C ILE A 202 -6.95 6.84 -26.35
N LEU A 203 -6.19 6.62 -27.42
CA LEU A 203 -6.27 7.40 -28.66
C LEU A 203 -7.61 7.26 -29.40
N LYS A 204 -8.46 6.30 -29.02
CA LYS A 204 -9.86 6.24 -29.49
C LYS A 204 -10.75 7.32 -28.84
N LYS A 205 -10.31 7.96 -27.76
CA LYS A 205 -11.07 8.94 -26.96
C LYS A 205 -10.44 10.33 -26.90
N THR A 206 -9.19 10.47 -27.30
CA THR A 206 -8.42 11.73 -27.23
C THR A 206 -7.34 11.75 -28.32
N THR A 207 -6.63 12.86 -28.45
CA THR A 207 -5.55 13.01 -29.44
C THR A 207 -4.17 12.69 -28.85
N LEU A 208 -3.20 12.36 -29.71
CA LEU A 208 -1.82 12.12 -29.28
C LEU A 208 -1.18 13.32 -28.55
N PRO A 209 -1.36 14.58 -28.99
CA PRO A 209 -0.88 15.74 -28.24
C PRO A 209 -1.48 15.84 -26.83
N GLU A 210 -2.78 15.57 -26.66
CA GLU A 210 -3.44 15.59 -25.35
C GLU A 210 -2.91 14.50 -24.42
N LEU A 211 -2.78 13.28 -24.91
CA LEU A 211 -2.18 12.17 -24.16
C LEU A 211 -0.75 12.52 -23.72
N ASN A 212 0.08 13.02 -24.63
CA ASN A 212 1.45 13.38 -24.33
C ASN A 212 1.55 14.52 -23.31
N ARG A 213 0.68 15.54 -23.40
CA ARG A 213 0.58 16.61 -22.40
C ARG A 213 0.24 16.05 -21.03
N PHE A 214 -0.75 15.15 -20.95
CA PHE A 214 -1.14 14.51 -19.68
C PHE A 214 0.01 13.67 -19.09
N LYS A 215 0.63 12.80 -19.90
CA LYS A 215 1.78 11.98 -19.46
C LYS A 215 2.93 12.84 -18.96
N LYS A 216 3.28 13.92 -19.67
CA LYS A 216 4.35 14.86 -19.27
C LYS A 216 4.01 15.58 -17.97
N SER A 217 2.74 15.94 -17.75
CA SER A 217 2.30 16.54 -16.49
C SER A 217 2.49 15.59 -15.30
N ILE A 218 2.08 14.32 -15.42
CA ILE A 218 2.31 13.31 -14.38
C ILE A 218 3.80 13.07 -14.18
N ASP A 219 4.56 12.90 -15.26
CA ASP A 219 6.00 12.64 -15.19
C ASP A 219 6.76 13.77 -14.48
N GLY A 220 6.37 15.02 -14.75
CA GLY A 220 6.86 16.21 -14.06
C GLY A 220 6.58 16.15 -12.55
N LYS A 221 5.34 15.86 -12.14
CA LYS A 221 4.96 15.73 -10.72
C LYS A 221 5.74 14.63 -9.98
N ILE A 222 5.96 13.50 -10.64
CA ILE A 222 6.77 12.40 -10.09
C ILE A 222 8.22 12.85 -9.89
N SER A 223 8.76 13.62 -10.83
CA SER A 223 10.17 14.03 -10.81
C SER A 223 10.45 15.17 -9.82
N THR A 224 9.55 16.16 -9.68
CA THR A 224 9.74 17.32 -8.80
C THR A 224 9.69 16.97 -7.32
N ASN A 225 8.88 15.99 -6.93
CA ASN A 225 8.69 15.67 -5.52
C ASN A 225 9.77 14.68 -4.99
N ASN A 226 10.88 14.48 -5.70
CA ASN A 226 11.84 13.39 -5.45
C ASN A 226 11.16 12.00 -5.46
N LEU A 227 10.02 11.93 -6.14
CA LEU A 227 9.02 10.88 -6.07
C LEU A 227 9.28 9.79 -7.13
N GLY A 228 10.52 9.57 -7.56
CA GLY A 228 10.93 8.37 -8.31
C GLY A 228 10.83 7.09 -7.47
N SER A 229 9.74 6.95 -6.71
CA SER A 229 9.51 5.96 -5.69
C SER A 229 8.49 4.94 -6.20
N THR A 230 8.68 3.71 -5.75
CA THR A 230 7.75 2.59 -5.86
C THR A 230 6.39 2.87 -5.21
N ASN A 231 6.21 4.00 -4.52
CA ASN A 231 4.95 4.42 -3.90
C ASN A 231 3.76 4.46 -4.87
N TYR A 232 3.97 4.61 -6.16
CA TYR A 232 2.90 4.67 -7.16
C TYR A 232 2.57 3.36 -7.84
N PHE A 233 3.33 2.30 -7.56
CA PHE A 233 3.08 1.00 -8.15
C PHE A 233 2.29 0.19 -7.16
N SER A 234 1.31 -0.58 -7.63
CA SER A 234 0.55 -1.46 -6.77
C SER A 234 1.47 -2.39 -5.98
N GLY A 235 1.47 -2.22 -4.65
CA GLY A 235 2.18 -3.10 -3.73
C GLY A 235 1.72 -4.55 -3.89
N LYS A 236 0.40 -4.73 -3.95
CA LYS A 236 -0.27 -6.02 -4.01
C LYS A 236 0.04 -6.81 -5.28
N THR A 237 -0.08 -6.19 -6.45
CA THR A 237 -0.02 -6.91 -7.74
C THR A 237 1.32 -6.80 -8.44
N TYR A 238 2.18 -5.84 -8.06
CA TYR A 238 3.50 -5.67 -8.66
C TYR A 238 4.63 -5.83 -7.67
N LEU A 239 4.70 -5.00 -6.62
CA LEU A 239 5.90 -4.95 -5.78
C LEU A 239 6.10 -6.20 -4.93
N MET A 240 5.05 -6.74 -4.32
CA MET A 240 5.13 -7.95 -3.49
C MET A 240 5.53 -9.18 -4.32
N PRO A 241 4.90 -9.48 -5.47
CA PRO A 241 5.37 -10.58 -6.33
C PRO A 241 6.81 -10.42 -6.82
N LEU A 242 7.24 -9.20 -7.14
CA LEU A 242 8.61 -8.93 -7.56
C LEU A 242 9.61 -9.13 -6.42
N LEU A 243 9.31 -8.59 -5.23
CA LEU A 243 10.13 -8.77 -4.04
C LEU A 243 10.25 -10.25 -3.67
N TYR A 244 9.13 -10.98 -3.72
CA TYR A 244 9.09 -12.40 -3.48
C TYR A 244 10.06 -13.16 -4.38
N ASN A 245 9.99 -12.96 -5.70
CA ASN A 245 10.90 -13.62 -6.63
C ASN A 245 12.36 -13.22 -6.39
N HIS A 246 12.60 -11.93 -6.13
CA HIS A 246 13.94 -11.41 -5.89
C HIS A 246 14.60 -12.01 -4.66
N LEU A 247 13.86 -12.14 -3.55
CA LEU A 247 14.35 -12.79 -2.33
C LEU A 247 14.64 -14.28 -2.59
N ARG A 248 13.73 -15.01 -3.24
CA ARG A 248 13.93 -16.42 -3.58
C ARG A 248 15.11 -16.67 -4.53
N GLY A 249 15.45 -15.69 -5.37
CA GLY A 249 16.57 -15.77 -6.31
C GLY A 249 17.93 -15.44 -5.71
N LYS A 250 17.96 -14.82 -4.53
CA LYS A 250 19.21 -14.29 -3.93
C LYS A 250 19.52 -14.86 -2.55
N THR A 251 18.56 -15.53 -1.92
CA THR A 251 18.61 -15.99 -0.52
C THR A 251 17.87 -17.32 -0.39
N ASP A 252 17.92 -17.94 0.79
CA ASP A 252 17.24 -19.23 1.05
C ASP A 252 15.75 -19.06 1.39
N PHE A 253 15.21 -17.87 1.17
CA PHE A 253 13.81 -17.54 1.38
C PHE A 253 12.89 -18.47 0.58
N SER A 254 11.91 -19.09 1.25
CA SER A 254 11.02 -20.11 0.66
C SER A 254 9.58 -20.10 1.19
N ASP A 255 9.22 -19.09 1.99
CA ASP A 255 7.87 -18.93 2.54
C ASP A 255 6.81 -18.71 1.45
N LYS A 256 5.52 -18.83 1.83
CA LYS A 256 4.40 -18.40 0.99
C LYS A 256 4.28 -16.87 0.97
N GLU A 257 3.82 -16.28 -0.13
CA GLU A 257 3.63 -14.82 -0.27
C GLU A 257 2.76 -14.20 0.86
N ALA A 258 1.75 -14.92 1.33
CA ALA A 258 0.93 -14.47 2.45
C ALA A 258 1.72 -14.36 3.77
N ALA A 259 2.60 -15.33 4.03
CA ALA A 259 3.47 -15.31 5.22
C ALA A 259 4.54 -14.22 5.09
N MET A 260 5.07 -14.01 3.88
CA MET A 260 5.99 -12.91 3.56
C MET A 260 5.42 -11.56 4.00
N LYS A 261 4.17 -11.23 3.62
CA LYS A 261 3.54 -9.95 3.98
C LYS A 261 3.44 -9.74 5.49
N LEU A 262 3.10 -10.79 6.24
CA LEU A 262 3.02 -10.73 7.71
C LEU A 262 4.39 -10.53 8.36
N ARG A 263 5.43 -11.22 7.87
CA ARG A 263 6.81 -11.08 8.38
C ARG A 263 7.39 -9.71 8.02
N LEU A 264 7.18 -9.22 6.80
CA LEU A 264 7.57 -7.86 6.40
C LEU A 264 6.92 -6.80 7.29
N ALA A 265 5.65 -6.97 7.67
CA ALA A 265 4.97 -6.03 8.58
C ALA A 265 5.66 -5.87 9.93
N ARG A 266 6.44 -6.88 10.38
CA ARG A 266 7.23 -6.81 11.63
C ARG A 266 8.46 -5.92 11.54
N TYR A 267 8.90 -5.60 10.33
CA TYR A 267 10.12 -4.83 10.07
C TYR A 267 9.89 -3.60 9.19
N ALA A 268 8.68 -3.43 8.67
CA ALA A 268 8.26 -2.30 7.85
C ALA A 268 8.62 -0.95 8.51
N SER A 269 9.03 0.02 7.67
CA SER A 269 9.33 1.39 8.09
C SER A 269 8.06 2.25 8.08
N PHE A 270 7.97 3.17 9.04
CA PHE A 270 6.89 4.17 9.13
C PHE A 270 7.16 5.41 8.27
N GLU A 271 8.38 5.54 7.73
CA GLU A 271 8.77 6.66 6.87
C GLU A 271 8.17 6.58 5.46
N ILE A 272 7.70 5.39 5.05
CA ILE A 272 7.09 5.18 3.73
C ILE A 272 5.85 6.08 3.55
N ASP A 273 5.07 6.26 4.63
CA ASP A 273 3.91 7.13 4.65
C ASP A 273 3.93 8.02 5.90
N GLY A 274 4.72 9.09 5.84
CA GLY A 274 4.81 10.07 6.92
C GLY A 274 3.48 10.73 7.27
N ASN A 275 2.55 10.84 6.31
CA ASN A 275 1.22 11.41 6.58
C ASN A 275 0.38 10.48 7.45
N LEU A 276 0.35 9.17 7.14
CA LEU A 276 -0.30 8.18 8.00
C LEU A 276 0.28 8.22 9.42
N THR A 277 1.61 8.18 9.52
CA THR A 277 2.32 8.19 10.81
C THR A 277 1.95 9.43 11.63
N ARG A 278 2.09 10.63 11.06
CA ARG A 278 1.74 11.90 11.73
C ARG A 278 0.28 11.91 12.21
N ARG A 279 -0.65 11.48 11.35
CA ARG A 279 -2.09 11.47 11.65
C ARG A 279 -2.44 10.50 12.77
N VAL A 280 -1.75 9.37 12.86
CA VAL A 280 -1.91 8.44 13.97
C VAL A 280 -1.35 9.03 15.26
N GLU A 281 -0.16 9.64 15.22
CA GLU A 281 0.45 10.29 16.38
C GLU A 281 -0.40 11.42 16.97
N GLU A 282 -1.04 12.23 16.12
CA GLU A 282 -1.96 13.30 16.54
C GLU A 282 -3.12 12.75 17.38
N VAL A 283 -3.74 11.66 16.93
CA VAL A 283 -4.84 11.03 17.67
C VAL A 283 -4.37 10.35 18.94
N VAL A 284 -3.22 9.68 18.91
CA VAL A 284 -2.63 9.07 20.10
C VAL A 284 -2.40 10.13 21.18
N SER A 285 -1.76 11.24 20.79
CA SER A 285 -1.48 12.37 21.68
C SER A 285 -2.76 12.95 22.28
N ASN A 286 -3.83 13.06 21.50
CA ASN A 286 -5.12 13.56 21.98
C ASN A 286 -5.78 12.60 22.99
N ILE A 287 -5.63 11.30 22.81
CA ILE A 287 -6.15 10.28 23.74
C ILE A 287 -5.38 10.31 25.06
N GLU A 288 -4.05 10.39 24.99
CA GLU A 288 -3.19 10.48 26.17
C GLU A 288 -3.49 11.74 26.99
N LYS A 289 -3.65 12.90 26.33
CA LYS A 289 -4.06 14.15 27.00
C LYS A 289 -5.39 14.00 27.74
N LYS A 290 -6.40 13.37 27.13
CA LYS A 290 -7.70 13.12 27.78
C LYS A 290 -7.59 12.20 28.99
N ARG A 291 -6.69 11.20 28.96
CA ARG A 291 -6.44 10.31 30.11
C ARG A 291 -5.79 11.04 31.27
N SER A 292 -4.82 11.91 30.98
CA SER A 292 -4.14 12.68 32.01
C SER A 292 -5.10 13.64 32.69
N ALA A 293 -5.97 14.32 31.93
CA ALA A 293 -7.00 15.19 32.50
C ALA A 293 -7.98 14.43 33.42
N ALA A 294 -8.47 13.26 32.98
CA ALA A 294 -9.41 12.44 33.75
C ALA A 294 -8.81 11.76 35.00
N ARG A 295 -7.49 11.81 35.19
CA ARG A 295 -6.81 11.32 36.40
C ARG A 295 -6.53 12.41 37.44
N CYS A 296 -6.73 13.68 37.06
CA CYS A 296 -6.55 14.83 37.95
C CYS A 296 -7.88 15.32 38.56
N GLU A 297 -9.00 14.71 38.16
CA GLU A 297 -10.35 14.86 38.75
C GLU A 297 -10.66 13.68 39.66
#